data_AF-A0A1Y3M897-F1
#
_entry.id   AF-A0A1Y3M897-F1
#
_cell.length_a   1.000
_cell.length_b   1.000
_cell.length_c   1.000
_cell.angle_alpha   90.00
_cell.angle_beta   90.00
_cell.angle_gamma   90.00
#
_symmetry.space_group_name_H-M   'P 1'
#
loop_
_entity.id
_entity.type
_entity.pdbx_description
1 polymer ?
#
loop_
_entity_poly.entity_id
_entity_poly.type
_entity_poly.pdbx_seq_one_letter_code
_entity_poly.pdbx_strand_id
1 'polypeptide(L)' 'MKEIKSEKELKDIIASEEPVVVKFFTTWFPDCVRVK' A
#
# COMPACT_ATOMS: atom_id res chain seq x y z
N MET A 1 -8.17 0.71 -4.36
CA MET A 1 -6.82 0.58 -3.77
C MET A 1 -5.82 0.33 -4.90
N LYS A 2 -4.69 1.03 -4.93
CA LYS A 2 -3.61 0.79 -5.88
C LYS A 2 -2.56 -0.08 -5.18
N GLU A 3 -2.23 -1.25 -5.75
CA GLU A 3 -1.13 -2.07 -5.25
C GLU A 3 0.19 -1.47 -5.71
N ILE A 4 1.12 -1.29 -4.77
CA ILE A 4 2.48 -0.82 -5.01
C ILE A 4 3.39 -2.00 -4.73
N LYS A 5 4.20 -2.41 -5.72
CA LYS A 5 5.05 -3.62 -5.62
C LYS A 5 6.54 -3.31 -5.63
N SER A 6 6.89 -2.03 -5.85
CA SER A 6 8.27 -1.57 -5.89
C SER A 6 8.52 -0.52 -4.81
N GLU A 7 9.69 -0.58 -4.19
CA GLU A 7 10.15 0.42 -3.24
C GLU A 7 10.23 1.81 -3.88
N LYS A 8 10.61 1.88 -5.16
CA LYS A 8 10.70 3.15 -5.89
C LYS A 8 9.33 3.83 -6.01
N GLU A 9 8.32 3.07 -6.40
CA GLU A 9 6.94 3.55 -6.52
C GLU A 9 6.39 4.03 -5.16
N LEU A 10 6.74 3.34 -4.08
CA LEU A 10 6.36 3.76 -2.73
C LEU A 10 7.00 5.11 -2.38
N LYS A 11 8.30 5.27 -2.66
CA LYS A 11 9.05 6.51 -2.42
C LYS A 11 8.48 7.70 -3.19
N ASP A 12 8.10 7.48 -4.45
CA ASP A 12 7.50 8.52 -5.28
C ASP A 12 6.12 8.95 -4.73
N ILE A 13 5.33 8.00 -4.24
CA ILE A 13 3.97 8.27 -3.73
C ILE A 13 4.00 8.99 -2.36
N ILE A 14 4.89 8.59 -1.44
CA ILE A 14 5.00 9.26 -0.13
C ILE A 14 5.65 10.65 -0.23
N ALA A 15 6.34 10.95 -1.33
CA ALA A 15 6.91 12.26 -1.61
C ALA A 15 5.88 13.25 -2.23
N SER A 16 4.63 12.81 -2.45
CA SER A 16 3.54 13.66 -2.92
C SER A 16 3.13 14.69 -1.85
N GLU A 17 2.64 15.85 -2.29
CA GLU A 17 2.12 16.90 -1.41
C GLU A 17 0.78 16.49 -0.75
N GLU A 18 0.04 15.55 -1.37
CA GLU A 18 -1.23 15.08 -0.84
C GLU A 18 -1.03 13.93 0.17
N PRO A 19 -1.70 13.97 1.34
CA PRO A 19 -1.60 12.91 2.34
C PRO A 19 -2.19 11.60 1.81
N VAL A 20 -1.42 10.51 1.95
CA VAL A 20 -1.76 9.19 1.46
C VAL A 20 -1.81 8.16 2.59
N VAL A 21 -2.80 7.28 2.55
CA VAL A 21 -2.96 6.17 3.49
C VAL A 21 -2.45 4.88 2.83
N VAL A 22 -1.41 4.28 3.43
CA VAL A 22 -0.79 3.05 2.93
C VAL A 22 -1.13 1.87 3.84
N LYS A 23 -1.70 0.80 3.27
CA LYS A 23 -2.00 -0.45 3.97
C LYS A 23 -0.94 -1.50 3.60
N PHE A 24 -0.07 -1.83 4.54
CA PHE A 24 0.83 -2.97 4.41
C PHE A 24 0.09 -4.24 4.80
N PHE A 25 0.13 -5.25 3.93
CA PHE A 25 -0.56 -6.52 4.16
C PHE A 25 0.23 -7.68 3.58
N THR A 26 -0.05 -8.88 4.07
CA THR A 26 0.51 -10.12 3.53
C THR A 26 -0.60 -10.95 2.89
N THR A 27 -0.25 -11.77 1.90
CA THR A 27 -1.21 -12.60 1.17
C THR A 27 -1.64 -13.86 1.91
N TRP A 28 -0.85 -14.28 2.90
CA TRP A 28 -1.07 -15.51 3.66
C TRP A 28 -1.86 -15.29 4.96
N PHE A 29 -2.11 -14.05 5.36
CA PHE A 29 -2.93 -13.76 6.53
C PHE A 29 -4.40 -13.57 6.11
N PRO A 30 -5.33 -14.45 6.52
CA PRO A 30 -6.70 -14.48 6.01
C PRO A 30 -7.54 -13.26 6.37
N ASP A 31 -7.09 -12.44 7.32
CA ASP A 31 -7.75 -11.19 7.71
C ASP A 31 -7.34 -10.02 6.79
N CYS A 32 -6.14 -10.06 6.22
CA CYS A 32 -5.65 -9.03 5.30
C CYS A 32 -6.50 -8.93 4.02
N VAL A 33 -7.09 -10.05 3.58
CA VAL A 33 -7.94 -10.20 2.38
C VAL A 33 -9.38 -9.72 2.62
N ARG A 34 -9.84 -9.60 3.88
CA ARG A 34 -11.23 -9.22 4.19
C ARG A 34 -11.50 -7.72 4.14
N VAL A 35 -10.47 -6.89 4.28
CA VAL A 35 -10.59 -5.43 4.21
C VAL A 35 -10.49 -5.00 2.75
N LYS A 36 -11.64 -4.98 2.07
CA LYS A 36 -11.84 -4.49 0.70
C LYS A 36 -12.15 -3.01 0.69
#